data_AF-A0A415D8F8-F1
#
_entry.id   AF-A0A415D8F8-F1
#
_cell.length_a   1.000
_cell.length_b   1.000
_cell.length_c   1.000
_cell.angle_alpha   90.00
_cell.angle_beta   90.00
_cell.angle_gamma   90.00
#
_symmetry.space_group_name_H-M   'P 1'
#
loop_
_entity.id
_entity.type
_entity.pdbx_description
1 polymer ?
#
loop_
_entity_poly.entity_id
_entity_poly.type
_entity_poly.pdbx_seq_one_letter_code
_entity_poly.pdbx_strand_id
1 'polypeptide(L)'
;MATKKAVGRPPRYKSKEEIEEKIEEYFKECEGEILKDDEGKPIFNKYGSPVVIQQRPPTVTGLALALGFTSRQALLNYQAKKEFVDTITRAKSRVEAYAEERLFDRDGTSGAQFSLRNNFKGWTEKTELDEEEQQARIELNKARKEAITGENENHDAIDRLDSILEELRNNATEQETE
;
A
#
# COMPACT_ATOMS: atom_id res chain seq x y z
N MET A 1 -35.10 -12.45 -21.24
CA MET A 1 -34.93 -12.41 -19.77
C MET A 1 -33.60 -11.76 -19.47
N ALA A 2 -33.58 -10.66 -18.72
CA ALA A 2 -32.34 -9.96 -18.38
C ALA A 2 -31.50 -10.83 -17.44
N THR A 3 -30.29 -11.19 -17.85
CA THR A 3 -29.32 -11.92 -17.03
C THR A 3 -28.91 -11.02 -15.86
N LYS A 4 -29.33 -11.38 -14.63
CA LYS A 4 -28.85 -10.71 -13.41
C LYS A 4 -27.33 -10.88 -13.35
N LYS A 5 -26.58 -9.82 -13.62
CA LYS A 5 -25.13 -9.79 -13.40
C LYS A 5 -24.87 -10.13 -11.93
N ALA A 6 -23.97 -11.08 -11.68
CA ALA A 6 -23.49 -11.39 -10.35
C ALA A 6 -22.70 -10.19 -9.82
N VAL A 7 -23.39 -9.29 -9.12
CA VAL A 7 -22.75 -8.19 -8.41
C VAL A 7 -22.14 -8.76 -7.13
N GLY A 8 -20.83 -8.58 -6.94
CA GLY A 8 -20.14 -9.02 -5.73
C GLY A 8 -20.72 -8.40 -4.46
N ARG A 9 -20.28 -8.87 -3.29
CA ARG A 9 -20.68 -8.30 -2.00
C ARG A 9 -20.50 -6.77 -2.01
N PRO A 10 -21.52 -5.99 -1.61
CA PRO A 10 -21.39 -4.54 -1.53
C PRO A 10 -20.17 -4.12 -0.71
N PRO A 11 -19.53 -2.97 -1.05
CA PRO A 11 -18.45 -2.41 -0.26
C PRO A 11 -18.88 -2.20 1.20
N ARG A 12 -17.95 -2.37 2.15
CA ARG A 12 -18.22 -2.16 3.59
C ARG A 12 -18.49 -0.69 3.88
N TYR A 13 -17.68 0.19 3.31
CA TYR A 13 -17.78 1.63 3.42
C TYR A 13 -18.34 2.21 2.13
N LYS A 14 -19.19 3.23 2.23
CA LYS A 14 -19.84 3.86 1.07
C LYS A 14 -19.17 5.14 0.60
N SER A 15 -18.26 5.66 1.40
CA SER A 15 -17.56 6.93 1.15
C SER A 15 -16.18 6.92 1.78
N LYS A 16 -15.27 7.73 1.24
CA LYS A 16 -13.91 7.89 1.77
C LYS A 16 -13.92 8.53 3.17
N GLU A 17 -14.88 9.39 3.45
CA GLU A 17 -15.02 10.11 4.72
C GLU A 17 -15.32 9.13 5.87
N GLU A 18 -16.22 8.17 5.62
CA GLU A 18 -16.61 7.15 6.62
C GLU A 18 -15.42 6.27 7.04
N ILE A 19 -14.58 5.86 6.10
CA ILE A 19 -13.40 5.05 6.42
C ILE A 19 -12.29 5.90 7.04
N GLU A 20 -12.13 7.17 6.64
CA GLU A 20 -11.14 8.08 7.20
C GLU A 20 -11.41 8.37 8.68
N GLU A 21 -12.67 8.58 9.07
CA GLU A 21 -13.05 8.74 10.48
C GLU A 21 -12.62 7.53 11.33
N LYS A 22 -12.85 6.32 10.82
CA LYS A 22 -12.46 5.07 11.51
C LYS A 22 -10.94 4.85 11.55
N ILE A 23 -10.22 5.32 10.54
CA ILE A 23 -8.76 5.31 10.54
C ILE A 23 -8.24 6.26 11.63
N GLU A 24 -8.76 7.48 11.71
CA GLU A 24 -8.32 8.45 12.73
C GLU A 24 -8.69 8.00 14.15
N GLU A 25 -9.87 7.41 14.35
CA GLU A 25 -10.26 6.79 15.62
C GLU A 25 -9.24 5.73 16.06
N TYR A 26 -8.84 4.83 15.16
CA TYR A 26 -7.83 3.81 15.46
C TYR A 26 -6.47 4.39 15.85
N PHE A 27 -5.97 5.41 15.14
CA PHE A 27 -4.68 6.00 15.47
C PHE A 27 -4.73 6.75 16.79
N LYS A 28 -5.83 7.46 17.08
CA LYS A 28 -6.06 8.11 18.36
C LYS A 28 -6.09 7.11 19.52
N GLU A 29 -6.72 5.95 19.34
CA GLU A 29 -6.65 4.87 20.34
C GLU A 29 -5.23 4.35 20.56
N CYS A 30 -4.37 4.37 19.53
CA CYS A 30 -2.99 3.91 19.66
C CYS A 30 -2.10 4.88 20.45
N GLU A 31 -2.42 6.18 20.43
CA GLU A 31 -1.73 7.19 21.25
C GLU A 31 -1.92 6.96 22.76
N GLY A 32 -3.00 6.26 23.14
CA GLY A 32 -3.36 6.02 24.53
C GLY A 32 -3.99 7.25 25.19
N GLU A 33 -4.08 7.22 26.51
CA GLU A 33 -4.67 8.31 27.29
C GLU A 33 -3.86 8.63 28.54
N ILE A 34 -3.94 9.89 29.00
CA ILE A 34 -3.27 10.31 30.22
C ILE A 34 -4.00 9.71 31.41
N LEU A 35 -3.25 8.99 32.25
CA LEU A 35 -3.74 8.45 33.51
C LEU A 35 -4.12 9.60 34.44
N LYS A 36 -5.33 9.53 34.99
CA LYS A 36 -5.86 10.50 35.94
C LYS A 36 -6.13 9.85 37.29
N ASP A 37 -6.05 10.63 38.36
CA ASP A 37 -6.47 10.24 39.70
C ASP A 37 -8.00 10.32 39.86
N ASP A 38 -8.49 10.00 41.06
CA ASP A 38 -9.92 10.03 41.42
C ASP A 38 -10.54 11.43 41.31
N GLU A 39 -9.72 12.49 41.29
CA GLU A 39 -10.14 13.89 41.12
C GLU A 39 -10.06 14.36 39.65
N GLY A 40 -9.63 13.48 38.73
CA GLY A 40 -9.48 13.79 37.31
C GLY A 40 -8.20 14.53 36.94
N LYS A 41 -7.23 14.66 37.86
CA LYS A 41 -5.95 15.32 37.61
C LYS A 41 -4.93 14.33 37.01
N PRO A 42 -4.09 14.77 36.06
CA PRO A 42 -3.04 13.92 35.50
C PRO A 42 -2.07 13.38 36.57
N ILE A 43 -1.79 12.08 36.51
CA ILE A 43 -0.74 11.44 37.30
C ILE A 43 0.58 11.57 36.54
N PHE A 44 1.63 11.96 37.25
CA PHE A 44 2.97 12.14 36.68
C PHE A 44 3.92 11.05 37.16
N ASN A 45 4.87 10.66 36.29
CA ASN A 45 5.95 9.76 36.66
C ASN A 45 7.00 10.49 37.53
N LYS A 46 7.99 9.75 38.04
CA LYS A 46 9.09 10.28 38.86
C LYS A 46 9.94 11.38 38.18
N TYR A 47 9.80 11.58 36.87
CA TYR A 47 10.50 12.58 36.07
C TYR A 47 9.63 13.80 35.73
N GLY A 48 8.38 13.86 36.22
CA GLY A 48 7.48 14.98 35.97
C GLY A 48 6.76 14.95 34.62
N SER A 49 6.81 13.83 33.89
CA SER A 49 6.01 13.62 32.66
C SER A 49 4.68 12.92 33.00
N PRO A 50 3.55 13.27 32.35
CA PRO A 50 2.30 12.56 32.51
C PRO A 50 2.45 11.07 32.20
N VAL A 51 1.82 10.21 32.99
CA VAL A 51 1.75 8.77 32.72
C VAL A 51 0.71 8.53 31.64
N VAL A 52 1.12 7.97 30.51
CA VAL A 52 0.22 7.54 29.43
C VAL A 52 -0.06 6.04 29.58
N ILE A 53 -1.32 5.67 29.56
CA ILE A 53 -1.80 4.28 29.62
C ILE A 53 -2.40 3.86 28.28
N GLN A 54 -2.46 2.55 28.05
CA GLN A 54 -3.06 1.94 26.85
C GLN A 54 -2.40 2.34 25.50
N GLN A 55 -1.30 3.08 25.54
CA GLN A 55 -0.49 3.39 24.36
C GLN A 55 0.01 2.08 23.75
N ARG A 56 -0.12 1.95 22.42
CA ARG A 56 0.28 0.76 21.69
C ARG A 56 0.81 1.10 20.30
N PRO A 57 1.75 0.32 19.76
CA PRO A 57 2.23 0.51 18.41
C PRO A 57 1.09 0.30 17.40
N PRO A 58 0.86 1.23 16.45
CA PRO A 58 -0.05 0.98 15.34
C PRO A 58 0.53 -0.14 14.44
N THR A 59 -0.33 -1.07 14.03
CA THR A 59 0.02 -2.16 13.09
C THR A 59 -0.98 -2.26 11.95
N VAL A 60 -0.59 -2.88 10.83
CA VAL A 60 -1.49 -3.06 9.67
C VAL A 60 -2.65 -3.99 10.01
N THR A 61 -2.39 -5.03 10.81
CA THR A 61 -3.45 -5.93 11.28
C THR A 61 -4.38 -5.23 12.28
N GLY A 62 -3.84 -4.43 13.21
CA GLY A 62 -4.67 -3.62 14.13
C GLY A 62 -5.58 -2.66 13.38
N LEU A 63 -5.04 -1.98 12.37
CA LEU A 63 -5.81 -1.10 11.47
C LEU A 63 -6.93 -1.88 10.77
N ALA A 64 -6.63 -3.06 10.23
CA ALA A 64 -7.62 -3.89 9.56
C ALA A 64 -8.76 -4.30 10.51
N LEU A 65 -8.44 -4.69 11.75
CA LEU A 65 -9.41 -5.08 12.76
C LEU A 65 -10.29 -3.90 13.21
N ALA A 66 -9.69 -2.73 13.44
CA ALA A 66 -10.43 -1.51 13.81
C ALA A 66 -11.41 -1.09 12.71
N LEU A 67 -11.02 -1.28 11.44
CA LEU A 67 -11.89 -1.07 10.28
C LEU A 67 -12.92 -2.21 10.05
N GLY A 68 -13.00 -3.20 10.93
CA GLY A 68 -13.94 -4.31 10.86
C GLY A 68 -13.64 -5.35 9.77
N PHE A 69 -12.41 -5.40 9.25
CA PHE A 69 -11.97 -6.48 8.38
C PHE A 69 -11.58 -7.71 9.20
N THR A 70 -11.78 -8.89 8.63
CA THR A 70 -11.46 -10.16 9.30
C THR A 70 -9.96 -10.49 9.27
N SER A 71 -9.18 -9.81 8.42
CA SER A 71 -7.76 -10.04 8.28
C SER A 71 -7.06 -8.86 7.60
N ARG A 72 -5.73 -8.82 7.73
CA ARG A 72 -4.86 -7.94 6.95
C ARG A 72 -5.13 -8.06 5.45
N GLN A 73 -5.27 -9.29 4.94
CA GLN A 73 -5.49 -9.52 3.50
C GLN A 73 -6.82 -8.91 3.03
N ALA A 74 -7.86 -8.94 3.87
CA ALA A 74 -9.14 -8.31 3.54
C ALA A 74 -9.01 -6.78 3.39
N LEU A 75 -8.19 -6.12 4.22
CA LEU A 75 -7.87 -4.69 4.06
C LEU A 75 -7.12 -4.44 2.73
N LEU A 76 -6.11 -5.25 2.40
CA LEU A 76 -5.34 -5.10 1.15
C LEU A 76 -6.20 -5.31 -0.10
N ASN A 77 -7.11 -6.28 -0.07
CA ASN A 77 -8.08 -6.50 -1.15
C ASN A 77 -9.03 -5.30 -1.29
N TYR A 78 -9.39 -4.66 -0.17
CA TYR A 78 -10.24 -3.48 -0.18
C TYR A 78 -9.53 -2.24 -0.72
N GLN A 79 -8.24 -2.08 -0.42
CA GLN A 79 -7.37 -1.02 -0.95
C GLN A 79 -7.34 -0.99 -2.48
N ALA A 80 -7.54 -2.12 -3.16
CA ALA A 80 -7.56 -2.19 -4.63
C ALA A 80 -8.74 -1.43 -5.27
N LYS A 81 -9.74 -0.99 -4.48
CA LYS A 81 -10.84 -0.15 -4.96
C LYS A 81 -10.35 1.29 -5.15
N LYS A 82 -10.55 1.85 -6.34
CA LYS A 82 -10.13 3.22 -6.72
C LYS A 82 -10.56 4.30 -5.72
N GLU A 83 -11.74 4.16 -5.12
CA GLU A 83 -12.28 5.12 -4.15
C GLU A 83 -11.50 5.16 -2.82
N PHE A 84 -10.87 4.05 -2.43
CA PHE A 84 -10.24 3.88 -1.11
C PHE A 84 -8.72 3.70 -1.17
N VAL A 85 -8.14 3.64 -2.37
CA VAL A 85 -6.72 3.36 -2.58
C VAL A 85 -5.85 4.38 -1.87
N ASP A 86 -6.12 5.68 -2.03
CA ASP A 86 -5.31 6.73 -1.45
C ASP A 86 -5.45 6.78 0.08
N THR A 87 -6.68 6.73 0.57
CA THR A 87 -6.98 6.77 2.02
C THR A 87 -6.33 5.60 2.77
N ILE A 88 -6.43 4.37 2.25
CA ILE A 88 -5.82 3.20 2.89
C ILE A 88 -4.30 3.21 2.70
N THR A 89 -3.78 3.67 1.56
CA THR A 89 -2.33 3.81 1.36
C THR A 89 -1.74 4.78 2.38
N ARG A 90 -2.36 5.96 2.55
CA ARG A 90 -1.95 6.94 3.57
C ARG A 90 -1.98 6.36 4.98
N ALA A 91 -3.03 5.63 5.34
CA ALA A 91 -3.13 4.98 6.64
C ALA A 91 -2.02 3.94 6.86
N LYS A 92 -1.71 3.14 5.83
CA LYS A 92 -0.59 2.19 5.88
C LYS A 92 0.75 2.92 6.01
N SER A 93 0.98 4.01 5.30
CA SER A 93 2.22 4.79 5.41
C SER A 93 2.43 5.38 6.81
N ARG A 94 1.37 5.70 7.56
CA ARG A 94 1.50 6.08 8.98
C ARG A 94 1.99 4.91 9.85
N VAL A 95 1.52 3.70 9.58
CA VAL A 95 2.03 2.49 10.25
C VAL A 95 3.49 2.23 9.85
N GLU A 96 3.83 2.46 8.60
CA GLU A 96 5.20 2.34 8.08
C GLU A 96 6.14 3.32 8.79
N ALA A 97 5.81 4.61 8.79
CA ALA A 97 6.58 5.66 9.44
C ALA A 97 6.81 5.36 10.94
N TYR A 98 5.77 4.91 11.66
CA TYR A 98 5.95 4.48 13.05
C TYR A 98 6.96 3.33 13.17
N ALA A 99 6.87 2.32 12.31
CA ALA A 99 7.81 1.19 12.33
C ALA A 99 9.24 1.64 11.94
N GLU A 100 9.38 2.55 10.99
CA GLU A 100 10.66 3.15 10.61
C GLU A 100 11.30 3.91 11.79
N GLU A 101 10.56 4.78 12.47
CA GLU A 101 11.04 5.51 13.64
C GLU A 101 11.51 4.56 14.75
N ARG A 102 10.77 3.47 14.97
CA ARG A 102 11.13 2.42 15.95
C ARG A 102 12.42 1.67 15.60
N LEU A 103 12.98 1.81 14.41
CA LEU A 103 14.30 1.26 14.09
C LEU A 103 15.41 1.91 14.91
N PHE A 104 15.27 3.19 15.26
CA PHE A 104 16.24 3.95 16.05
C PHE A 104 16.15 3.66 17.55
N ASP A 105 15.08 2.99 17.99
CA ASP A 105 14.90 2.60 19.38
C ASP A 105 15.55 1.25 19.67
N ARG A 106 16.49 1.23 20.63
CA ARG A 106 17.28 0.03 20.97
C ARG A 106 16.43 -1.22 21.23
N ASP A 107 15.29 -1.05 21.89
CA ASP A 107 14.40 -2.17 22.27
C ASP A 107 13.30 -2.43 21.21
N GLY A 108 13.19 -1.58 20.18
CA GLY A 108 12.14 -1.62 19.16
C GLY A 108 12.57 -2.22 17.82
N THR A 109 13.87 -2.22 17.52
CA THR A 109 14.41 -2.48 16.18
C THR A 109 13.98 -3.83 15.60
N SER A 110 14.02 -4.94 16.36
CA SER A 110 13.70 -6.27 15.81
C SER A 110 12.23 -6.40 15.38
N GLY A 111 11.31 -5.87 16.19
CA GLY A 111 9.88 -5.86 15.85
C GLY A 111 9.58 -4.94 14.66
N ALA A 112 10.23 -3.78 14.62
CA ALA A 112 10.14 -2.84 13.51
C ALA A 112 10.61 -3.46 12.18
N GLN A 113 11.81 -4.04 12.15
CA GLN A 113 12.36 -4.73 10.97
C GLN A 113 11.44 -5.85 10.48
N PHE A 114 10.90 -6.66 11.40
CA PHE A 114 9.95 -7.71 11.05
C PHE A 114 8.67 -7.14 10.43
N SER A 115 8.10 -6.09 11.03
CA SER A 115 6.90 -5.43 10.51
C SER A 115 7.13 -4.87 9.10
N LEU A 116 8.24 -4.17 8.90
CA LEU A 116 8.61 -3.53 7.64
C LEU A 116 8.74 -4.55 6.50
N ARG A 117 9.56 -5.59 6.69
CA ARG A 117 9.75 -6.68 5.71
C ARG A 117 8.47 -7.41 5.32
N ASN A 118 7.55 -7.60 6.26
CA ASN A 118 6.35 -8.42 6.04
C ASN A 118 5.12 -7.65 5.56
N ASN A 119 5.09 -6.32 5.71
CA ASN A 119 3.89 -5.53 5.43
C ASN A 119 4.08 -4.46 4.35
N PHE A 120 5.32 -4.11 4.04
CA PHE A 120 5.67 -3.00 3.17
C PHE A 120 6.65 -3.44 2.07
N LYS A 121 6.44 -2.93 0.86
CA LYS A 121 7.27 -3.29 -0.30
C LYS A 121 8.61 -2.55 -0.21
N GLY A 122 9.69 -3.21 -0.60
CA GLY A 122 11.03 -2.60 -0.66
C GLY A 122 11.89 -2.77 0.61
N TRP A 123 11.34 -3.39 1.67
CA TRP A 123 12.04 -3.62 2.93
C TRP A 123 12.75 -4.96 3.04
N THR A 124 12.44 -5.90 2.14
CA THR A 124 13.10 -7.20 2.06
C THR A 124 14.36 -7.08 1.22
N GLU A 125 15.44 -7.72 1.66
CA GLU A 125 16.65 -7.87 0.85
C GLU A 125 16.31 -8.69 -0.39
N LYS A 126 16.71 -8.18 -1.56
CA LYS A 126 16.58 -8.94 -2.80
C LYS A 126 17.64 -10.03 -2.80
N THR A 127 17.22 -11.24 -3.12
CA THR A 127 18.13 -12.37 -3.36
C THR A 127 18.40 -12.51 -4.85
N GLU A 128 19.51 -13.16 -5.23
CA GLU A 128 19.82 -13.47 -6.64
C GLU A 128 18.69 -14.29 -7.29
N LEU A 129 18.03 -15.17 -6.52
CA LEU A 129 16.87 -15.94 -6.96
C LEU A 129 15.66 -15.06 -7.30
N ASP A 130 15.47 -13.94 -6.58
CA ASP A 130 14.40 -12.98 -6.88
C ASP A 130 14.65 -12.28 -8.22
N GLU A 131 15.91 -12.02 -8.57
CA GLU A 131 16.32 -11.42 -9.84
C GLU A 131 16.11 -12.39 -11.01
N GLU A 132 16.51 -13.65 -10.83
CA GLU A 132 16.30 -14.72 -11.81
C GLU A 132 14.80 -14.99 -12.05
N GLU A 133 13.98 -15.07 -10.99
CA GLU A 133 12.53 -15.25 -11.11
C GLU A 133 11.88 -14.05 -11.81
N GLN A 134 12.31 -12.83 -11.46
CA GLN A 134 11.81 -11.62 -12.09
C GLN A 134 12.16 -11.58 -13.58
N GLN A 135 13.39 -11.95 -13.95
CA GLN A 135 13.83 -12.04 -15.33
C GLN A 135 13.02 -13.10 -16.10
N ALA A 136 12.83 -14.29 -15.53
CA ALA A 136 12.02 -15.35 -16.13
C ALA A 136 10.55 -14.93 -16.31
N ARG A 137 9.97 -14.16 -15.37
CA ARG A 137 8.61 -13.62 -15.50
C ARG A 137 8.51 -12.55 -16.58
N ILE A 138 9.53 -11.70 -16.73
CA ILE A 138 9.61 -10.71 -17.81
C ILE A 138 9.68 -11.42 -19.16
N GLU A 139 10.55 -12.41 -19.31
CA GLU A 139 10.69 -13.21 -20.54
C GLU A 139 9.39 -13.95 -20.87
N LEU A 140 8.74 -14.57 -19.89
CA LEU A 140 7.44 -15.24 -20.09
C LEU A 140 6.35 -14.25 -20.52
N ASN A 141 6.30 -13.06 -19.94
CA ASN A 141 5.33 -12.04 -20.32
C ASN A 141 5.60 -11.49 -21.73
N LYS A 142 6.87 -11.31 -22.10
CA LYS A 142 7.27 -10.94 -23.47
C LYS A 142 6.86 -12.02 -24.47
N ALA A 143 7.17 -13.29 -24.21
CA ALA A 143 6.79 -14.41 -25.06
C ALA A 143 5.26 -14.57 -25.18
N ARG A 144 4.51 -14.37 -24.08
CA ARG A 144 3.04 -14.37 -24.10
C ARG A 144 2.48 -13.20 -24.92
N LYS A 145 3.08 -12.01 -24.81
CA LYS A 145 2.71 -10.84 -25.59
C LYS A 145 2.96 -11.09 -27.08
N GLU A 146 4.15 -11.57 -27.44
CA GLU A 146 4.52 -11.98 -28.80
C GLU A 146 3.56 -13.02 -29.38
N ALA A 147 3.18 -14.04 -28.60
CA ALA A 147 2.21 -15.05 -29.06
C ALA A 147 0.80 -14.49 -29.29
N ILE A 148 0.45 -13.36 -28.66
CA ILE A 148 -0.85 -12.69 -28.78
C ILE A 148 -0.84 -11.61 -29.88
N THR A 149 0.25 -10.85 -30.02
CA THR A 149 0.35 -9.70 -30.93
C THR A 149 1.17 -9.96 -32.19
N GLY A 150 1.96 -11.04 -32.23
CA GLY A 150 2.86 -11.38 -33.34
C GLY A 150 4.17 -10.58 -33.36
N GLU A 151 4.43 -9.74 -32.37
CA GLU A 151 5.62 -8.88 -32.29
C GLU A 151 6.70 -9.53 -31.41
N ASN A 152 7.80 -9.97 -32.03
CA ASN A 152 8.99 -10.44 -31.33
C ASN A 152 9.87 -9.25 -30.96
N GLU A 153 9.98 -8.91 -29.67
CA GLU A 153 10.90 -7.87 -29.20
C GLU A 153 12.36 -8.40 -29.20
N ASN A 154 12.91 -8.62 -30.39
CA ASN A 154 14.34 -8.57 -30.59
C ASN A 154 14.75 -7.09 -30.70
N HIS A 155 16.00 -6.71 -30.39
CA HIS A 155 16.47 -5.31 -30.41
C HIS A 155 16.08 -4.60 -31.72
N ASP A 156 16.18 -5.32 -32.84
CA ASP A 156 15.77 -4.87 -34.18
C ASP A 156 14.29 -4.48 -34.32
N ALA A 157 13.39 -5.07 -33.52
CA ALA A 157 11.96 -4.81 -33.60
C ALA A 157 11.56 -3.52 -32.86
N ILE A 158 12.24 -3.20 -31.76
CA ILE A 158 12.06 -1.93 -31.03
C ILE A 158 12.55 -0.77 -31.90
N ASP A 159 13.72 -0.92 -32.52
CA ASP A 159 14.28 0.09 -33.43
C ASP A 159 13.39 0.32 -34.67
N ARG A 160 12.74 -0.73 -35.19
CA ARG A 160 11.74 -0.59 -36.27
C ARG A 160 10.46 0.09 -35.80
N LEU A 161 10.00 -0.18 -34.59
CA LEU A 161 8.82 0.46 -34.01
C LEU A 161 9.05 1.96 -33.80
N ASP A 162 10.23 2.34 -33.28
CA ASP A 162 10.60 3.75 -33.12
C ASP A 162 10.66 4.45 -34.48
N SER A 163 11.23 3.82 -35.51
CA SER A 163 11.28 4.37 -36.87
C SER A 163 9.88 4.56 -37.50
N ILE A 164 8.96 3.60 -37.30
CA ILE A 164 7.58 3.68 -37.80
C ILE A 164 6.78 4.77 -37.07
N LEU A 165 6.96 4.89 -35.76
CA LEU A 165 6.30 5.93 -34.97
C LEU A 165 6.80 7.32 -35.32
N GLU A 166 8.10 7.47 -35.62
CA GLU A 166 8.69 8.72 -36.08
C GLU A 166 8.18 9.13 -37.48
N GLU A 167 8.08 8.19 -38.42
CA GLU A 167 7.47 8.42 -39.74
C GLU A 167 5.99 8.82 -39.64
N LEU A 168 5.19 8.12 -38.82
CA LEU A 168 3.79 8.45 -38.61
C LEU A 168 3.62 9.84 -37.99
N ARG A 169 4.51 10.20 -37.06
CA ARG A 169 4.51 11.52 -36.42
C ARG A 169 4.88 12.63 -37.41
N ASN A 170 5.88 12.39 -38.26
CA ASN A 170 6.30 13.34 -39.29
C ASN A 170 5.22 13.54 -40.37
N ASN A 171 4.58 12.45 -40.82
CA ASN A 171 3.47 12.51 -41.76
C ASN A 171 2.23 13.21 -41.19
N ALA A 172 1.95 13.02 -39.88
CA ALA A 172 0.87 13.73 -39.20
C ALA A 172 1.16 15.23 -39.09
N THR A 173 2.41 15.63 -38.85
CA THR A 173 2.80 17.06 -38.83
C THR A 173 2.80 17.70 -40.22
N GLU A 174 3.10 16.96 -41.29
CA GLU A 174 3.02 17.47 -42.67
C GLU A 174 1.57 17.73 -43.10
N GLN A 175 0.62 16.88 -42.71
CA GLN A 175 -0.81 17.06 -42.98
C GLN A 175 -1.48 18.21 -42.20
N GLU A 176 -0.89 18.68 -41.11
CA GLU A 176 -1.40 19.83 -40.33
C GLU A 176 -0.86 21.18 -40.82
N THR A 177 0.08 21.18 -41.79
CA THR A 177 0.71 22.40 -42.34
C THR A 177 0.34 22.74 -43.80
N GLU A 178 -0.54 21.96 -44.43
CA GLU A 178 -1.26 22.31 -45.68
C GLU A 178 -2.73 22.66 -45.41
#